data_AF-X0ZNJ8-F1
#
_entry.id   AF-X0ZNJ8-F1
#
_cell.length_a   1.000
_cell.length_b   1.000
_cell.length_c   1.000
_cell.angle_alpha   90.00
_cell.angle_beta   90.00
_cell.angle_gamma   90.00
#
_symmetry.space_group_name_H-M   'P 1'
#
loop_
_entity.id
_entity.type
_entity.pdbx_description
1 polymer ?
#
loop_
_entity_poly.entity_id
_entity_poly.type
_entity_poly.pdbx_seq_one_letter_code
_entity_poly.pdbx_strand_id
1 'polypeptide(L)'
;MIKAVFFDLYNTLVSYAPPREELEARVLKDLGIDVSPEVFRRPLFIADEFIYREHARSPISKRSKEETMVLYAQYQGIVLKEAGIDASQELVASILGKWQQVKFKMVLFDDVMPTLTHLRELGLILGLISNVDRDITPLSSL
;
A
#
# COMPACT_ATOMS: atom_id res chain seq x y z
N MET A 1 0.88 -28.54 16.79
CA MET A 1 -0.14 -27.67 17.40
C MET A 1 0.40 -26.24 17.37
N ILE A 2 -0.35 -25.30 16.83
CA ILE A 2 0.03 -23.88 16.74
C ILE A 2 -0.18 -23.24 18.12
N LYS A 3 0.75 -22.37 18.55
CA LYS A 3 0.69 -21.66 19.85
C LYS A 3 0.66 -20.14 19.72
N ALA A 4 1.08 -19.63 18.57
CA ALA A 4 1.17 -18.20 18.30
C ALA A 4 0.87 -17.91 16.82
N VAL A 5 0.31 -16.74 16.55
CA VAL A 5 0.08 -16.19 15.21
C VAL A 5 0.69 -14.79 15.15
N PHE A 6 1.57 -14.57 14.19
CA PHE A 6 2.17 -13.27 13.93
C PHE A 6 1.62 -12.71 12.63
N PHE A 7 1.18 -11.46 12.66
CA PHE A 7 0.62 -10.77 11.51
C PHE A 7 1.64 -9.78 10.94
N ASP A 8 1.58 -9.52 9.63
CA ASP A 8 2.04 -8.25 9.08
C ASP A 8 0.96 -7.18 9.27
N LEU A 9 1.32 -5.91 9.07
CA LEU A 9 0.42 -4.78 9.18
C LEU A 9 -0.30 -4.50 7.85
N TYR A 10 0.44 -4.08 6.83
CA TYR A 10 -0.12 -3.58 5.58
C TYR A 10 -0.67 -4.71 4.71
N ASN A 11 -1.85 -4.51 4.12
CA ASN A 11 -2.55 -5.51 3.30
C ASN A 11 -2.81 -6.85 4.05
N THR A 12 -2.75 -6.83 5.39
CA THR A 12 -3.11 -7.97 6.25
C THR A 12 -4.08 -7.52 7.33
N LEU A 13 -3.71 -6.50 8.12
CA LEU A 13 -4.58 -5.90 9.14
C LEU A 13 -5.13 -4.56 8.69
N VAL A 14 -4.32 -3.76 7.99
CA VAL A 14 -4.72 -2.41 7.55
C VAL A 14 -4.75 -2.29 6.03
N SER A 15 -5.70 -1.47 5.57
CA SER A 15 -5.84 -0.99 4.20
C SER A 15 -5.90 0.55 4.19
N TYR A 16 -6.04 1.12 3.00
CA TYR A 16 -6.15 2.56 2.78
C TYR A 16 -7.58 2.98 2.47
N ALA A 17 -7.98 4.15 2.99
CA ALA A 17 -9.23 4.82 2.66
C ALA A 17 -8.94 6.23 2.10
N PRO A 18 -9.38 6.55 0.87
CA PRO A 18 -10.05 5.65 -0.09
C PRO A 18 -9.12 4.51 -0.57
N PRO A 19 -9.69 3.40 -1.11
CA PRO A 19 -8.91 2.34 -1.74
C PRO A 19 -7.96 2.89 -2.79
N ARG A 20 -6.78 2.28 -2.91
CA ARG A 20 -5.70 2.76 -3.80
C ARG A 20 -6.15 2.71 -5.27
N GLU A 21 -6.90 1.67 -5.63
CA GLU A 21 -7.52 1.47 -6.93
C GLU A 21 -8.46 2.61 -7.31
N GLU A 22 -9.31 3.04 -6.38
CA GLU A 22 -10.26 4.13 -6.61
C GLU A 22 -9.54 5.47 -6.73
N LEU A 23 -8.50 5.67 -5.93
CA LEU A 23 -7.69 6.87 -6.03
C LEU A 23 -7.01 6.93 -7.40
N GLU A 24 -6.42 5.83 -7.84
CA GLU A 24 -5.69 5.74 -9.10
C GLU A 24 -6.60 6.05 -10.29
N ALA A 25 -7.76 5.38 -10.34
CA ALA A 25 -8.78 5.65 -11.35
C ALA A 25 -9.27 7.11 -11.31
N ARG A 26 -9.45 7.69 -10.12
CA ARG A 26 -9.88 9.09 -9.97
C ARG A 26 -8.82 10.07 -10.48
N VAL A 27 -7.56 9.83 -10.15
CA VAL A 27 -6.44 10.67 -10.58
C VAL A 27 -6.29 10.62 -12.10
N LEU A 28 -6.41 9.43 -12.71
CA LEU A 28 -6.40 9.27 -14.16
C LEU A 28 -7.60 9.94 -14.83
N LYS A 29 -8.79 9.85 -14.21
CA LYS A 29 -10.00 10.51 -14.71
C LYS A 29 -9.84 12.04 -14.75
N ASP A 30 -9.23 12.63 -13.74
CA ASP A 30 -8.89 14.07 -13.73
C ASP A 30 -7.91 14.46 -14.85
N LEU A 31 -7.12 13.51 -15.33
CA LEU A 31 -6.16 13.67 -16.43
C LEU A 31 -6.76 13.27 -17.80
N GLY A 32 -8.06 12.97 -17.86
CA GLY A 32 -8.79 12.64 -19.09
C GLY A 32 -8.77 11.15 -19.47
N ILE A 33 -8.32 10.27 -18.59
CA ILE A 33 -8.26 8.81 -18.81
C ILE A 33 -9.30 8.13 -17.92
N ASP A 34 -10.44 7.73 -18.49
CA ASP A 34 -11.51 7.07 -17.73
C ASP A 34 -11.31 5.55 -17.71
N VAL A 35 -11.02 5.01 -16.53
CA VAL A 35 -10.79 3.58 -16.29
C VAL A 35 -11.50 3.13 -15.02
N SER A 36 -11.93 1.87 -15.00
CA SER A 36 -12.51 1.27 -13.80
C SER A 36 -11.41 1.04 -12.74
N PRO A 37 -11.65 1.30 -11.44
CA PRO A 37 -10.72 0.94 -10.36
C PRO A 37 -10.27 -0.52 -10.41
N GLU A 38 -11.13 -1.42 -10.90
CA GLU A 38 -10.84 -2.86 -10.94
C GLU A 38 -9.61 -3.22 -11.77
N VAL A 39 -9.24 -2.39 -12.75
CA VAL A 39 -8.05 -2.61 -13.58
C VAL A 39 -6.77 -2.55 -12.76
N PHE A 40 -6.78 -1.88 -11.60
CA PHE A 40 -5.62 -1.67 -10.75
C PHE A 40 -5.40 -2.72 -9.67
N ARG A 41 -6.35 -3.64 -9.44
CA ARG A 41 -6.23 -4.69 -8.40
C ARG A 41 -4.93 -5.50 -8.51
N ARG A 42 -4.62 -5.98 -9.72
CA ARG A 42 -3.40 -6.76 -10.00
C ARG A 42 -2.18 -5.86 -10.21
N PRO A 43 -2.24 -4.76 -10.97
CA PRO A 43 -1.10 -3.85 -11.15
C PRO A 43 -0.52 -3.30 -9.85
N LEU A 44 -1.36 -2.88 -8.91
CA LEU A 44 -0.89 -2.37 -7.62
C LEU A 44 -0.16 -3.45 -6.82
N PHE A 45 -0.67 -4.69 -6.82
CA PHE A 45 0.00 -5.81 -6.17
C PHE A 45 1.39 -6.09 -6.78
N ILE A 46 1.49 -6.07 -8.11
CA ILE A 46 2.78 -6.28 -8.81
C ILE A 46 3.76 -5.14 -8.49
N ALA A 47 3.29 -3.90 -8.47
CA ALA A 47 4.11 -2.75 -8.13
C ALA A 47 4.53 -2.75 -6.65
N ASP A 48 3.67 -3.24 -5.75
CA ASP A 48 4.00 -3.40 -4.32
C ASP A 48 5.16 -4.39 -4.12
N GLU A 49 5.23 -5.49 -4.89
CA GLU A 49 6.38 -6.40 -4.85
C GLU A 49 7.71 -5.69 -5.20
N PHE A 50 7.69 -4.77 -6.16
CA PHE A 50 8.85 -3.97 -6.49
C PHE A 50 9.29 -3.11 -5.29
N ILE A 51 8.35 -2.45 -4.62
CA ILE A 51 8.63 -1.67 -3.41
C ILE A 51 9.18 -2.55 -2.28
N TYR A 52 8.64 -3.76 -2.08
CA TYR A 52 9.14 -4.66 -1.05
C TYR A 52 10.60 -5.07 -1.29
N ARG A 53 10.96 -5.38 -2.55
CA ARG A 53 12.36 -5.71 -2.91
C ARG A 53 13.28 -4.53 -2.70
N GLU A 54 12.84 -3.34 -3.07
CA GLU A 54 13.62 -2.12 -2.88
C GLU A 54 13.76 -1.76 -1.40
N HIS A 55 12.70 -1.89 -0.61
CA HIS A 55 12.72 -1.68 0.82
C HIS A 55 13.69 -2.65 1.54
N ALA A 56 13.76 -3.90 1.08
CA ALA A 56 14.70 -4.88 1.62
C ALA A 56 16.18 -4.53 1.34
N ARG A 57 16.47 -3.83 0.24
CA ARG A 57 17.83 -3.36 -0.09
C ARG A 57 18.21 -2.14 0.75
N SER A 58 17.30 -1.19 0.85
CA SER A 58 17.44 0.00 1.68
C SER A 58 16.04 0.45 2.09
N PRO A 59 15.77 0.78 3.36
CA PRO A 59 14.48 1.34 3.76
C PRO A 59 14.17 2.66 3.03
N ILE A 60 12.90 2.92 2.72
CA ILE A 60 12.50 4.17 2.03
C ILE A 60 12.85 5.41 2.87
N SER A 61 12.69 5.34 4.19
CA SER A 61 13.07 6.44 5.10
C SER A 61 14.56 6.78 5.13
N LYS A 62 15.42 5.89 4.63
CA LYS A 62 16.87 6.14 4.55
C LYS A 62 17.32 6.69 3.20
N ARG A 63 16.40 6.79 2.22
CA ARG A 63 16.69 7.34 0.90
C ARG A 63 16.61 8.85 0.88
N SER A 64 17.33 9.48 -0.05
CA SER A 64 17.15 10.89 -0.37
C SER A 64 15.75 11.15 -0.97
N LYS A 65 15.34 12.41 -1.04
CA LYS A 65 14.07 12.78 -1.69
C LYS A 65 14.10 12.41 -3.17
N GLU A 66 15.23 12.63 -3.84
CA GLU A 66 15.44 12.35 -5.25
C GLU A 66 15.35 10.84 -5.52
N GLU A 67 16.04 10.02 -4.71
CA GLU A 67 15.97 8.56 -4.82
C GLU A 67 14.54 8.05 -4.57
N THR A 68 13.85 8.63 -3.59
CA THR A 68 12.45 8.29 -3.29
C THR A 68 11.52 8.64 -4.45
N MET A 69 11.71 9.80 -5.10
CA MET A 69 10.93 10.20 -6.27
C MET A 69 11.17 9.26 -7.46
N VAL A 70 12.42 8.86 -7.71
CA VAL A 70 12.74 7.88 -8.76
C VAL A 70 12.05 6.54 -8.49
N LEU A 71 12.06 6.08 -7.25
CA LEU A 71 11.40 4.85 -6.84
C LEU A 71 9.89 4.89 -7.10
N TYR A 72 9.22 5.97 -6.70
CA TYR A 72 7.78 6.12 -6.93
C TYR A 72 7.43 6.32 -8.40
N ALA A 73 8.29 6.95 -9.21
CA ALA A 73 8.10 7.01 -10.65
C ALA A 73 8.19 5.63 -11.31
N GLN A 74 9.13 4.79 -10.86
CA GLN A 74 9.23 3.40 -11.32
C GLN A 74 8.03 2.57 -10.89
N TYR A 75 7.60 2.68 -9.62
CA TYR A 75 6.38 2.05 -9.12
C TYR A 75 5.19 2.40 -10.01
N GLN A 76 4.99 3.70 -10.26
CA GLN A 76 3.86 4.17 -11.04
C GLN A 76 3.93 3.71 -12.51
N GLY A 77 5.13 3.68 -13.09
CA GLY A 77 5.33 3.11 -14.43
C GLY A 77 4.92 1.63 -14.51
N ILE A 78 5.21 0.84 -13.46
CA ILE A 78 4.76 -0.56 -13.37
C ILE A 78 3.24 -0.63 -13.28
N VAL A 79 2.61 0.17 -12.40
CA VAL A 79 1.15 0.20 -12.25
C VAL A 79 0.46 0.48 -13.58
N LEU A 80 0.87 1.53 -14.29
CA LEU A 80 0.24 1.91 -15.57
C LEU A 80 0.45 0.84 -16.64
N LYS A 81 1.69 0.35 -16.78
CA LYS A 81 2.03 -0.65 -17.80
C LYS A 81 1.24 -1.95 -17.60
N GLU A 82 1.15 -2.44 -16.36
CA GLU A 82 0.40 -3.66 -16.03
C GLU A 82 -1.12 -3.45 -16.17
N ALA A 83 -1.60 -2.21 -16.04
CA ALA A 83 -2.99 -1.83 -16.32
C ALA A 83 -3.28 -1.67 -17.83
N GLY A 84 -2.27 -1.82 -18.71
CA GLY A 84 -2.42 -1.61 -20.15
C GLY A 84 -2.50 -0.14 -20.56
N ILE A 85 -2.03 0.78 -19.72
CA ILE A 85 -2.03 2.22 -19.95
C ILE A 85 -0.61 2.65 -20.35
N ASP A 86 -0.50 3.54 -21.34
CA ASP A 86 0.79 4.08 -21.76
C ASP A 86 1.43 4.90 -20.63
N ALA A 87 2.61 4.46 -20.18
CA ALA A 87 3.31 5.02 -19.02
C ALA A 87 4.29 6.13 -19.44
N SER A 88 3.80 7.15 -20.17
CA SER A 88 4.61 8.31 -20.54
C SER A 88 5.18 9.02 -19.30
N GLN A 89 6.36 9.61 -19.42
CA GLN A 89 7.02 10.30 -18.30
C GLN A 89 6.17 11.46 -17.79
N GLU A 90 5.49 12.15 -18.70
CA GLU A 90 4.58 13.26 -18.42
C GLU A 90 3.36 12.80 -17.61
N LEU A 91 2.77 11.65 -17.96
CA LEU A 91 1.65 11.09 -17.22
C LEU A 91 2.07 10.66 -15.81
N VAL A 92 3.17 9.92 -15.69
CA VAL A 92 3.72 9.50 -14.39
C VAL A 92 3.99 10.71 -13.49
N ALA A 93 4.66 11.75 -14.02
CA ALA A 93 4.94 12.97 -13.27
C ALA A 93 3.66 13.68 -12.82
N SER A 94 2.64 13.74 -13.67
CA SER A 94 1.34 14.35 -13.36
C SER A 94 0.61 13.61 -12.23
N ILE A 95 0.64 12.28 -12.25
CA ILE A 95 0.03 11.44 -11.21
C ILE A 95 0.75 11.63 -9.87
N LEU A 96 2.09 11.57 -9.86
CA LEU A 96 2.88 11.78 -8.64
C LEU A 96 2.65 13.18 -8.05
N GLY A 97 2.50 14.20 -8.88
CA GLY A 97 2.14 15.55 -8.44
C GLY A 97 0.77 15.61 -7.74
N LYS A 98 -0.24 14.88 -8.25
CA LYS A 98 -1.55 14.78 -7.62
C LYS A 98 -1.51 13.98 -6.31
N TRP A 99 -0.74 12.89 -6.24
CA TRP A 99 -0.62 12.08 -5.04
C TRP A 99 -0.10 12.85 -3.81
N GLN A 100 0.76 13.85 -4.00
CA GLN A 100 1.23 14.71 -2.90
C GLN A 100 0.10 15.44 -2.15
N GLN A 101 -1.06 15.60 -2.79
CA GLN A 101 -2.21 16.30 -2.22
C GLN A 101 -3.18 15.33 -1.52
N VAL A 102 -2.97 14.02 -1.67
CA VAL A 102 -3.88 12.99 -1.16
C VAL A 102 -3.59 12.72 0.31
N LYS A 103 -4.66 12.74 1.12
CA LYS A 103 -4.60 12.32 2.52
C LYS A 103 -5.16 10.90 2.63
N PHE A 104 -4.27 9.92 2.69
CA PHE A 104 -4.65 8.55 2.99
C PHE A 104 -4.97 8.39 4.48
N LYS A 105 -6.07 7.71 4.78
CA LYS A 105 -6.31 7.14 6.10
C LYS A 105 -5.95 5.67 6.08
N MET A 106 -5.35 5.17 7.15
CA MET A 106 -5.22 3.73 7.37
C MET A 106 -6.46 3.26 8.14
N VAL A 107 -7.09 2.20 7.66
CA VAL A 107 -8.30 1.60 8.24
C VAL A 107 -8.10 0.09 8.36
N LEU A 108 -8.75 -0.56 9.32
CA LEU A 108 -8.73 -2.02 9.41
C LEU A 108 -9.59 -2.64 8.31
N PHE A 109 -9.26 -3.87 7.89
CA PHE A 109 -10.24 -4.69 7.18
C PHE A 109 -11.37 -5.10 8.14
N ASP A 110 -12.58 -5.26 7.59
CA ASP A 110 -13.80 -5.49 8.37
C ASP A 110 -13.74 -6.77 9.24
N ASP A 111 -12.98 -7.77 8.80
CA ASP A 111 -12.83 -9.08 9.44
C ASP A 111 -11.70 -9.12 10.49
N VAL A 112 -10.90 -8.06 10.64
CA VAL A 112 -9.74 -8.06 11.53
C VAL A 112 -10.15 -8.17 12.99
N MET A 113 -11.07 -7.32 13.47
CA MET A 113 -11.46 -7.34 14.88
C MET A 113 -12.15 -8.65 15.30
N PRO A 114 -13.10 -9.21 14.52
CA PRO A 114 -13.65 -10.54 14.79
C PRO A 114 -12.57 -11.63 14.80
N THR A 115 -11.66 -11.63 13.82
CA THR A 115 -10.61 -12.65 13.70
C THR A 115 -9.63 -12.62 14.86
N LEU A 116 -9.11 -11.44 15.22
CA LEU A 116 -8.18 -11.29 16.35
C LEU A 116 -8.83 -11.68 17.68
N THR A 117 -10.12 -11.39 17.86
CA THR A 117 -10.88 -11.81 19.05
C THR A 117 -10.97 -13.33 19.12
N HIS A 118 -11.37 -13.97 18.04
CA HIS A 118 -11.49 -15.43 17.99
C HIS A 118 -10.15 -16.14 18.25
N LEU A 119 -9.05 -15.65 17.66
CA LEU A 119 -7.73 -16.26 17.89
C LEU A 119 -7.25 -16.11 19.35
N ARG A 120 -7.62 -15.02 20.03
CA ARG A 120 -7.35 -14.86 21.47
C ARG A 120 -8.17 -15.83 22.31
N GLU A 121 -9.44 -16.06 21.98
CA GLU A 121 -10.29 -17.02 22.67
C GLU A 121 -9.76 -18.46 22.55
N LEU A 122 -9.09 -18.79 21.45
CA LEU A 122 -8.36 -20.06 21.27
C LEU A 122 -7.08 -20.17 22.12
N GLY A 123 -6.74 -19.15 22.91
CA GLY A 123 -5.54 -19.12 23.76
C GLY A 123 -4.23 -18.93 22.98
N LEU A 124 -4.31 -18.43 21.74
CA LEU A 124 -3.12 -18.19 20.91
C LEU A 124 -2.45 -16.87 21.29
N ILE A 125 -1.13 -16.87 21.30
CA ILE A 125 -0.33 -15.64 21.42
C ILE A 125 -0.40 -14.89 20.09
N LEU A 126 -0.80 -13.62 20.12
CA LEU A 126 -0.83 -12.77 18.93
C LEU A 126 0.34 -11.79 18.96
N GLY A 127 0.96 -11.56 17.81
CA GLY A 127 2.02 -10.56 17.65
C GLY A 127 1.97 -9.89 16.28
N LEU A 128 2.67 -8.77 16.16
CA LEU A 128 2.80 -7.99 14.93
C LEU A 128 4.27 -7.93 14.53
N ILE A 129 4.56 -8.28 13.29
CA ILE A 129 5.88 -8.17 12.66
C ILE A 129 5.70 -7.38 11.39
N SER A 130 6.14 -6.12 11.38
CA SER A 130 6.01 -5.28 10.19
C SER A 130 7.28 -4.46 9.94
N ASN A 131 7.55 -4.20 8.67
CA ASN A 131 8.68 -3.37 8.22
C ASN A 131 8.42 -1.87 8.38
N VAL A 132 7.45 -1.48 9.22
CA VAL A 132 7.15 -0.08 9.49
C VAL A 132 8.32 0.58 10.23
N ASP A 133 8.68 1.77 9.81
CA ASP A 133 9.87 2.50 10.26
C ASP A 133 9.58 3.54 11.35
N ARG A 134 8.37 3.49 11.92
CA ARG A 134 7.91 4.33 13.03
C ARG A 134 7.30 3.48 14.13
N ASP A 135 7.31 4.02 15.35
CA ASP A 135 6.63 3.38 16.47
C ASP A 135 5.12 3.33 16.21
N ILE A 136 4.61 2.10 16.11
CA ILE A 136 3.20 1.80 15.91
C ILE A 136 2.51 1.30 17.18
N THR A 137 3.22 1.28 18.32
CA THR A 137 2.62 0.96 19.63
C THR A 137 1.36 1.79 19.92
N PRO A 138 1.25 3.09 19.55
CA PRO A 138 0.02 3.85 19.74
C PRO A 138 -1.21 3.32 18.97
N LEU A 139 -1.01 2.46 17.97
CA LEU A 139 -2.10 1.80 17.22
C LEU A 139 -2.59 0.52 17.90
N SER A 140 -1.88 0.01 18.91
CA SER A 140 -2.19 -1.24 19.60
C SER A 140 -3.14 -1.11 20.80
N SER A 141 -3.56 0.12 21.13
CA SER A 141 -4.51 0.43 22.21
C SER A 141 -5.96 0.58 21.76
N LEU A 142 -6.28 0.16 20.53
CA LEU A 142 -7.65 0.00 20.00
C LEU A 142 -8.08 -1.48 20.13
#